data_AF-A0A3N5UAQ2-F1
#
_entry.id   AF-A0A3N5UAQ2-F1
#
_cell.length_a   1.000
_cell.length_b   1.000
_cell.length_c   1.000
_cell.angle_alpha   90.00
_cell.angle_beta   90.00
_cell.angle_gamma   90.00
#
_symmetry.space_group_name_H-M   'P 1'
#
loop_
_entity.id
_entity.type
_entity.pdbx_description
1 polymer ?
#
loop_
_entity_poly.entity_id
_entity_poly.type
_entity_poly.pdbx_seq_one_letter_code
_entity_poly.pdbx_strand_id
1 'polypeptide(L)'
;MLLIAYEVIQITSGELYQKALNHVDGTTLIELGILTLLGVFTLRHQTDLHAVAFTLVAGLSFIFIYEAIYKWSFYLAPFGKPMPSVEIREFVIQSGIALTLLTGFAVRDFTLKKWTLIWLGAFVVLWIFWLLTGYPQITGEVIFSRVIHIDFTHETLYVLNRSTKFVMYLAYLTLFPSLRKT
;
A
#
# COMPACT_ATOMS: atom_id res chain seq x y z
N MET A 1 7.45 -14.07 -24.94
CA MET A 1 8.81 -13.73 -25.43
C MET A 1 9.03 -12.22 -25.55
N LEU A 2 8.17 -11.47 -26.25
CA LEU A 2 8.29 -10.00 -26.35
C LEU A 2 8.28 -9.26 -25.00
N LEU A 3 7.43 -9.68 -24.06
CA LEU A 3 7.39 -9.08 -22.72
C LEU A 3 8.69 -9.34 -21.93
N ILE A 4 9.21 -10.57 -22.00
CA ILE A 4 10.46 -10.95 -21.32
C ILE A 4 11.65 -10.19 -21.93
N ALA A 5 11.69 -10.05 -23.26
CA ALA A 5 12.71 -9.26 -23.94
C ALA A 5 12.61 -7.77 -23.58
N TYR A 6 11.41 -7.21 -23.49
CA TYR A 6 11.17 -5.83 -23.07
C TYR A 6 11.63 -5.59 -21.63
N GLU A 7 11.28 -6.46 -20.69
CA GLU A 7 11.72 -6.38 -19.29
C GLU A 7 13.25 -6.51 -19.17
N VAL A 8 13.87 -7.43 -19.92
CA VAL A 8 15.35 -7.58 -19.94
C VAL A 8 16.03 -6.34 -20.52
N ILE A 9 15.48 -5.74 -21.58
CA ILE A 9 16.01 -4.49 -22.16
C ILE A 9 15.90 -3.35 -21.14
N GLN A 10 14.79 -3.24 -20.42
CA GLN A 10 14.58 -2.22 -19.41
C GLN A 10 15.46 -2.41 -18.16
N ILE A 11 15.70 -3.67 -17.74
CA ILE A 11 16.62 -4.01 -16.65
C ILE A 11 18.06 -3.69 -17.04
N THR A 12 18.45 -4.00 -18.28
CA THR A 12 19.82 -3.79 -18.78
C THR A 12 20.12 -2.35 -19.17
N SER A 13 19.11 -1.56 -19.54
CA SER A 13 19.24 -0.11 -19.76
C SER A 13 19.35 0.68 -18.46
N GLY A 14 19.11 0.04 -17.30
CA GLY A 14 19.06 0.72 -16.00
C GLY A 14 17.81 1.59 -15.80
N GLU A 15 16.96 1.73 -16.81
CA GLU A 15 15.81 2.64 -16.77
C GLU A 15 14.58 2.07 -16.06
N LEU A 16 14.52 0.76 -15.81
CA LEU A 16 13.37 0.17 -15.09
C LEU A 16 13.24 0.72 -13.65
N TYR A 17 14.34 1.18 -13.04
CA TYR A 17 14.37 1.67 -11.65
C TYR A 17 15.24 2.91 -11.39
N GLN A 18 15.88 3.54 -12.38
CA GLN A 18 16.67 4.77 -12.19
C GLN A 18 15.83 6.07 -12.25
N LYS A 19 14.77 6.16 -11.44
CA LYS A 19 14.76 7.33 -10.55
C LYS A 19 15.64 6.91 -9.39
N ALA A 20 16.82 7.50 -9.27
CA ALA A 20 17.78 7.19 -8.21
C ALA A 20 17.04 6.81 -6.92
N LEU A 21 17.40 5.68 -6.30
CA LEU A 21 16.81 5.19 -5.04
C LEU A 21 16.69 6.30 -3.96
N ASN A 22 17.43 7.40 -4.11
CA ASN A 22 17.26 8.70 -3.45
C ASN A 22 15.83 9.26 -3.41
N HIS A 23 14.93 8.82 -4.30
CA HIS A 23 13.52 9.22 -4.32
C HIS A 23 12.56 8.11 -3.88
N VAL A 24 13.07 6.91 -3.59
CA VAL A 24 12.26 5.89 -2.95
C VAL A 24 12.13 6.27 -1.49
N ASP A 25 10.89 6.32 -1.03
CA ASP A 25 10.60 6.55 0.36
C ASP A 25 11.22 5.46 1.25
N GLY A 26 12.25 5.84 2.01
CA GLY A 26 12.91 4.95 2.95
C GLY A 26 11.97 4.36 4.00
N THR A 27 10.87 5.04 4.36
CA THR A 27 9.91 4.52 5.34
C THR A 27 9.14 3.31 4.81
N THR A 28 8.63 3.37 3.57
CA THR A 28 7.99 2.21 2.91
C THR A 28 8.96 1.01 2.81
N LEU A 29 10.25 1.24 2.51
CA LEU A 29 11.23 0.14 2.45
C LEU A 29 11.46 -0.52 3.82
N ILE A 30 11.52 0.27 4.89
CA ILE A 30 11.63 -0.24 6.27
C ILE A 30 10.39 -1.06 6.64
N GLU A 31 9.20 -0.53 6.35
CA GLU A 31 7.92 -1.21 6.58
C GLU A 31 7.88 -2.58 5.88
N LEU A 32 8.26 -2.62 4.59
CA LEU A 32 8.38 -3.85 3.81
C LEU A 32 9.41 -4.80 4.39
N GLY A 33 10.56 -4.29 4.82
CA GLY A 33 11.60 -5.10 5.47
C GLY A 33 11.07 -5.77 6.74
N ILE A 34 10.33 -5.04 7.58
CA ILE A 34 9.74 -5.58 8.81
C ILE A 34 8.64 -6.60 8.49
N LEU A 35 7.72 -6.30 7.56
CA LEU A 35 6.71 -7.28 7.12
C LEU A 35 7.38 -8.54 6.57
N THR A 36 8.49 -8.37 5.85
CA THR A 36 9.25 -9.46 5.27
C THR A 36 9.81 -10.38 6.34
N LEU A 37 10.55 -9.79 7.30
CA LEU A 37 11.12 -10.52 8.41
C LEU A 37 10.04 -11.19 9.27
N LEU A 38 8.94 -10.49 9.52
CA LEU A 38 7.81 -11.03 10.28
C LEU A 38 7.15 -12.21 9.57
N GLY A 39 6.92 -12.12 8.26
CA GLY A 39 6.34 -13.19 7.45
C GLY A 39 7.21 -14.45 7.46
N VAL A 40 8.49 -14.31 7.17
CA VAL A 40 9.44 -15.44 7.22
C VAL A 40 9.50 -16.04 8.63
N PHE A 41 9.56 -15.21 9.66
CA PHE A 41 9.67 -15.70 11.03
C PHE A 41 8.39 -16.38 11.54
N THR A 42 7.21 -15.86 11.19
CA THR A 42 5.92 -16.44 11.58
C THR A 42 5.65 -17.75 10.85
N LEU A 43 6.08 -17.85 9.58
CA LEU A 43 5.91 -19.03 8.74
C LEU A 43 7.11 -19.98 8.74
N ARG A 44 8.07 -19.83 9.66
CA ARG A 44 9.28 -20.66 9.75
C ARG A 44 9.05 -22.17 9.92
N HIS A 45 7.81 -22.57 10.22
CA HIS A 45 7.41 -23.97 10.36
C HIS A 45 6.76 -24.54 9.09
N GLN A 46 6.53 -23.69 8.08
CA GLN A 46 6.05 -24.06 6.75
C GLN A 46 7.25 -24.31 5.82
N THR A 47 6.98 -24.69 4.57
CA THR A 47 8.04 -24.83 3.56
C THR A 47 8.64 -23.47 3.19
N ASP A 48 9.93 -23.44 2.83
CA ASP A 48 10.62 -22.22 2.40
C ASP A 48 9.89 -21.52 1.27
N LEU A 49 9.38 -22.30 0.29
CA LEU A 49 8.61 -21.77 -0.83
C LEU A 49 7.34 -21.06 -0.34
N HIS A 50 6.60 -21.66 0.59
CA HIS A 50 5.39 -21.05 1.15
C HIS A 50 5.74 -19.79 1.93
N ALA A 51 6.74 -19.84 2.81
CA ALA A 51 7.15 -18.70 3.61
C ALA A 51 7.59 -17.52 2.74
N VAL A 52 8.42 -17.76 1.71
CA VAL A 52 8.89 -16.70 0.80
C VAL A 52 7.75 -16.17 -0.06
N ALA A 53 6.98 -17.05 -0.73
CA ALA A 53 5.90 -16.62 -1.61
C ALA A 53 4.82 -15.83 -0.86
N PHE A 54 4.42 -16.31 0.33
CA PHE A 54 3.46 -15.61 1.17
C PHE A 54 3.97 -14.24 1.60
N THR A 55 5.22 -14.16 2.02
CA THR A 55 5.82 -12.92 2.48
C THR A 55 5.90 -11.89 1.35
N LEU A 56 6.25 -12.31 0.14
CA LEU A 56 6.22 -11.46 -1.05
C LEU A 56 4.80 -10.99 -1.38
N VAL A 57 3.83 -11.91 -1.36
CA VAL A 57 2.42 -11.57 -1.55
C VAL A 57 1.96 -10.53 -0.53
N ALA A 58 2.24 -10.74 0.76
CA ALA A 58 1.87 -9.82 1.82
C ALA A 58 2.52 -8.44 1.63
N GLY A 59 3.82 -8.39 1.34
CA GLY A 59 4.54 -7.13 1.08
C GLY A 59 4.00 -6.38 -0.14
N LEU A 60 3.79 -7.07 -1.26
CA LEU A 60 3.23 -6.46 -2.47
C LEU A 60 1.80 -5.99 -2.25
N SER A 61 0.95 -6.80 -1.63
CA SER A 61 -0.43 -6.41 -1.34
C SER A 61 -0.50 -5.17 -0.45
N PHE A 62 0.41 -5.01 0.52
CA PHE A 62 0.49 -3.81 1.36
C PHE A 62 0.77 -2.55 0.55
N ILE A 63 1.70 -2.59 -0.41
CA ILE A 63 1.98 -1.44 -1.29
C ILE A 63 0.75 -1.16 -2.14
N PHE A 64 0.27 -2.19 -2.83
CA PHE A 64 -0.75 -2.02 -3.86
C PHE A 64 -2.14 -1.70 -3.33
N ILE A 65 -2.47 -2.10 -2.10
CA ILE A 65 -3.72 -1.65 -1.46
C ILE A 65 -3.68 -0.15 -1.16
N TYR A 66 -2.53 0.39 -0.71
CA TYR A 66 -2.38 1.82 -0.52
C TYR A 66 -2.51 2.57 -1.84
N GLU A 67 -1.78 2.12 -2.86
CA GLU A 67 -1.80 2.73 -4.19
C GLU A 67 -3.19 2.69 -4.82
N ALA A 68 -3.91 1.57 -4.69
CA ALA A 68 -5.28 1.44 -5.17
C ALA A 68 -6.23 2.42 -4.46
N ILE A 69 -6.15 2.55 -3.13
CA ILE A 69 -6.95 3.52 -2.37
C ILE A 69 -6.57 4.95 -2.75
N TYR A 70 -5.28 5.24 -2.91
CA TYR A 70 -4.78 6.55 -3.29
C TYR A 70 -5.29 6.95 -4.68
N LYS A 71 -5.19 6.04 -5.64
CA LYS A 71 -5.68 6.24 -7.01
C LYS A 71 -7.19 6.37 -7.03
N TRP A 72 -7.92 5.52 -6.32
CA TRP A 72 -9.37 5.66 -6.16
C TRP A 72 -9.74 7.04 -5.62
N SER A 73 -9.03 7.49 -4.58
CA SER A 73 -9.24 8.78 -3.93
C SER A 73 -9.00 9.94 -4.89
N PHE A 74 -7.97 9.86 -5.75
CA PHE A 74 -7.65 10.89 -6.74
C PHE A 74 -8.76 11.10 -7.79
N TYR A 75 -9.55 10.07 -8.08
CA TYR A 75 -10.65 10.16 -9.05
C TYR A 75 -12.03 10.22 -8.39
N LEU A 76 -12.14 9.81 -7.12
CA LEU A 76 -13.42 9.52 -6.44
C LEU A 76 -14.36 8.69 -7.31
N ALA A 77 -13.81 7.77 -8.13
CA ALA A 77 -14.60 7.03 -9.11
C ALA A 77 -15.62 6.11 -8.40
N PRO A 78 -16.89 6.04 -8.86
CA PRO A 78 -17.43 6.64 -10.08
C PRO A 78 -18.04 8.05 -9.90
N PHE A 79 -17.97 8.65 -8.72
CA PHE A 79 -18.73 9.86 -8.36
C PHE A 79 -18.00 11.18 -8.65
N GLY A 80 -16.67 11.16 -8.77
CA GLY A 80 -15.85 12.33 -9.05
C GLY A 80 -15.49 12.48 -10.54
N LYS A 81 -14.18 12.52 -10.81
CA LYS A 81 -13.64 12.66 -12.16
C LYS A 81 -13.54 11.28 -12.82
N PRO A 82 -13.93 11.13 -14.10
CA PRO A 82 -13.69 9.89 -14.84
C PRO A 82 -12.20 9.52 -14.83
N MET A 83 -11.91 8.29 -14.42
CA MET A 83 -10.56 7.74 -14.45
C MET A 83 -10.17 7.41 -15.91
N PRO A 84 -9.05 7.93 -16.45
CA PRO A 84 -8.59 7.58 -17.79
C PRO A 84 -8.35 6.08 -17.97
N SER A 85 -8.40 5.58 -19.20
CA SER A 85 -8.27 4.13 -19.47
C SER A 85 -6.95 3.51 -18.95
N VAL A 86 -5.84 4.24 -19.08
CA VAL A 86 -4.53 3.82 -18.55
C VAL A 86 -4.57 3.70 -17.02
N GLU A 87 -5.21 4.67 -16.36
CA GLU A 87 -5.35 4.73 -14.92
C GLU A 87 -6.28 3.63 -14.39
N ILE A 88 -7.37 3.32 -15.11
CA ILE A 88 -8.25 2.19 -14.81
C ILE A 88 -7.47 0.88 -14.89
N ARG A 89 -6.65 0.70 -15.94
CA ARG A 89 -5.84 -0.52 -16.09
C ARG A 89 -4.92 -0.70 -14.89
N GLU A 90 -4.23 0.36 -14.49
CA GLU A 90 -3.36 0.34 -13.32
C GLU A 90 -4.17 0.08 -12.04
N PHE A 91 -5.28 0.78 -11.83
CA PHE A 91 -6.15 0.57 -10.67
C PHE A 91 -6.62 -0.88 -10.55
N VAL A 92 -7.03 -1.52 -11.66
CA VAL A 92 -7.45 -2.92 -11.68
C VAL A 92 -6.29 -3.85 -11.34
N ILE A 93 -5.10 -3.62 -11.89
CA ILE A 93 -3.91 -4.43 -11.58
C ILE A 93 -3.53 -4.28 -10.11
N GLN A 94 -3.45 -3.04 -9.61
CA GLN A 94 -3.12 -2.74 -8.21
C GLN A 94 -4.15 -3.36 -7.26
N SER A 95 -5.45 -3.22 -7.56
CA SER A 95 -6.52 -3.85 -6.78
C SER A 95 -6.44 -5.38 -6.82
N GLY A 96 -6.15 -5.96 -7.99
CA GLY A 96 -5.95 -7.41 -8.13
C GLY A 96 -4.80 -7.93 -7.26
N ILE A 97 -3.66 -7.24 -7.27
CA ILE A 97 -2.51 -7.60 -6.43
C ILE A 97 -2.83 -7.36 -4.94
N ALA A 98 -3.51 -6.27 -4.59
CA ALA A 98 -3.97 -6.00 -3.23
C ALA A 98 -4.87 -7.14 -2.70
N LEU A 99 -5.80 -7.62 -3.52
CA LEU A 99 -6.73 -8.70 -3.17
C LEU A 99 -6.04 -10.06 -2.99
N THR A 100 -4.81 -10.26 -3.50
CA THR A 100 -4.07 -11.49 -3.22
C THR A 100 -3.80 -11.68 -1.72
N LEU A 101 -3.88 -10.62 -0.90
CA LEU A 101 -3.87 -10.72 0.55
C LEU A 101 -4.93 -11.70 1.10
N LEU A 102 -6.09 -11.80 0.43
CA LEU A 102 -7.17 -12.69 0.84
C LEU A 102 -6.74 -14.16 0.90
N THR A 103 -5.73 -14.55 0.11
CA THR A 103 -5.14 -15.89 0.17
C THR A 103 -4.61 -16.21 1.56
N GLY A 104 -4.05 -15.22 2.27
CA GLY A 104 -3.53 -15.45 3.62
C GLY A 104 -4.59 -15.71 4.67
N PHE A 105 -5.79 -15.16 4.49
CA PHE A 105 -6.95 -15.56 5.30
C PHE A 105 -7.46 -16.94 4.90
N ALA A 106 -7.47 -17.26 3.60
CA ALA A 106 -7.94 -18.56 3.10
C ALA A 106 -7.09 -19.73 3.63
N VAL A 107 -5.78 -19.57 3.72
CA VAL A 107 -4.85 -20.57 4.29
C VAL A 107 -4.68 -20.45 5.81
N ARG A 108 -5.42 -19.53 6.45
CA ARG A 108 -5.42 -19.28 7.90
C ARG A 108 -4.09 -18.79 8.49
N ASP A 109 -3.20 -18.27 7.65
CA ASP A 109 -1.96 -17.64 8.09
C ASP A 109 -2.20 -16.20 8.57
N PHE A 110 -3.30 -15.55 8.15
CA PHE A 110 -3.77 -14.29 8.74
C PHE A 110 -4.94 -14.48 9.68
N THR A 111 -4.95 -13.65 10.73
CA THR A 111 -6.04 -13.59 11.68
C THR A 111 -6.46 -12.13 11.89
N LEU A 112 -7.76 -11.87 11.73
CA LEU A 112 -8.31 -10.56 12.03
C LEU A 112 -8.41 -10.39 13.55
N LYS A 113 -7.70 -9.40 14.09
CA LYS A 113 -7.66 -9.13 15.53
C LYS A 113 -8.33 -7.80 15.85
N LYS A 114 -8.68 -7.59 17.13
CA LYS A 114 -9.17 -6.29 17.61
C LYS A 114 -8.23 -5.15 17.24
N TRP A 115 -6.91 -5.36 17.36
CA TRP A 115 -5.90 -4.36 16.99
C TRP A 115 -5.89 -4.04 15.48
N THR A 116 -6.10 -5.05 14.62
CA THR A 116 -6.26 -4.84 13.18
C THR A 116 -7.41 -3.88 12.90
N LEU A 117 -8.55 -4.10 13.55
CA LEU A 117 -9.73 -3.24 13.38
C LEU A 117 -9.50 -1.82 13.90
N ILE A 118 -8.77 -1.66 15.01
CA ILE A 118 -8.42 -0.33 15.55
C ILE A 118 -7.57 0.44 14.54
N TRP A 119 -6.53 -0.18 13.98
CA TRP A 119 -5.66 0.47 13.00
C TRP A 119 -6.38 0.73 11.68
N LEU A 120 -7.21 -0.19 11.19
CA LEU A 120 -8.07 0.05 10.02
C LEU A 120 -9.05 1.21 10.27
N GLY A 121 -9.65 1.28 11.46
CA GLY A 121 -10.52 2.39 11.85
C GLY A 121 -9.77 3.72 11.85
N ALA A 122 -8.57 3.77 12.42
CA ALA A 122 -7.72 4.96 12.40
C ALA A 122 -7.33 5.38 10.97
N PHE A 123 -7.00 4.41 10.11
CA PHE A 123 -6.75 4.67 8.69
C PHE A 123 -7.96 5.29 8.01
N VAL A 124 -9.15 4.72 8.19
CA VAL A 124 -10.40 5.23 7.60
C VAL A 124 -10.69 6.65 8.08
N VAL A 125 -10.49 6.95 9.37
CA VAL A 125 -10.67 8.31 9.91
C VAL A 125 -9.72 9.30 9.24
N LEU A 126 -8.42 8.98 9.16
CA LEU A 126 -7.44 9.85 8.50
C LEU A 126 -7.71 10.01 7.01
N TRP A 127 -8.11 8.93 6.34
CA TRP A 127 -8.46 8.93 4.93
C TRP A 127 -9.69 9.80 4.64
N ILE A 128 -10.76 9.67 5.42
CA ILE A 128 -11.94 10.53 5.31
C ILE A 128 -11.55 11.99 5.57
N PHE A 129 -10.76 12.28 6.61
CA PHE A 129 -10.26 13.62 6.87
C PHE A 129 -9.48 14.19 5.66
N TRP A 130 -8.65 13.37 5.04
CA TRP A 130 -7.88 13.76 3.86
C TRP A 130 -8.80 14.07 2.66
N LEU A 131 -9.85 13.28 2.44
CA LEU A 131 -10.86 13.56 1.42
C LEU A 131 -11.64 14.85 1.70
N LEU A 132 -12.06 15.06 2.96
CA LEU A 132 -12.83 16.25 3.37
C LEU A 132 -12.05 17.56 3.23
N THR A 133 -10.73 17.51 3.30
CA THR A 133 -9.83 18.65 3.07
C THR A 133 -9.49 18.84 1.58
N GLY A 134 -10.16 18.11 0.69
CA GLY A 134 -10.04 18.22 -0.77
C GLY A 134 -8.92 17.38 -1.38
N TYR A 135 -8.36 16.44 -0.61
CA TYR A 135 -7.25 15.58 -1.05
C TYR A 135 -6.00 16.35 -1.51
N PRO A 136 -5.46 17.25 -0.68
CA PRO A 136 -4.28 18.03 -1.02
C PRO A 136 -3.08 17.16 -1.38
N GLN A 137 -2.41 17.53 -2.47
CA GLN A 137 -1.22 16.90 -3.01
C GLN A 137 0.04 17.60 -2.51
N ILE A 138 1.16 16.90 -2.53
CA ILE A 138 2.49 17.44 -2.14
C ILE A 138 2.87 18.68 -2.98
N THR A 139 2.30 18.85 -4.17
CA THR A 139 2.44 20.02 -5.04
C THR A 139 1.69 21.26 -4.55
N GLY A 140 0.86 21.14 -3.49
CA GLY A 140 -0.02 22.21 -2.98
C GLY A 140 -1.39 22.26 -3.67
N GLU A 141 -1.57 21.50 -4.75
CA GLU A 141 -2.85 21.40 -5.45
C GLU A 141 -3.87 20.59 -4.64
N VAL A 142 -5.14 20.93 -4.80
CA VAL A 142 -6.26 20.25 -4.18
C VAL A 142 -7.14 19.67 -5.27
N ILE A 143 -7.48 18.39 -5.16
CA ILE A 143 -8.11 17.65 -6.25
C ILE A 143 -9.62 17.88 -6.29
N PHE A 144 -10.26 18.12 -5.14
CA PHE A 144 -11.70 18.38 -5.04
C PHE A 144 -12.02 19.57 -4.14
N SER A 145 -13.27 20.02 -4.20
CA SER A 145 -13.74 21.09 -3.31
C SER A 145 -13.54 20.71 -1.84
N ARG A 146 -13.01 21.64 -1.04
CA ARG A 146 -12.78 21.44 0.38
C ARG A 146 -14.11 21.57 1.14
N VAL A 147 -14.44 20.57 1.94
CA VAL A 147 -15.48 20.70 2.96
C VAL A 147 -14.88 21.38 4.19
N ILE A 148 -13.69 20.93 4.60
CA ILE A 148 -12.93 21.49 5.71
C ILE A 148 -11.79 22.35 5.14
N HIS A 149 -11.83 23.64 5.43
CA HIS A 149 -10.86 24.60 4.92
C HIS A 149 -9.66 24.67 5.86
N ILE A 150 -8.63 23.87 5.55
CA ILE A 150 -7.34 23.90 6.22
C ILE A 150 -6.27 24.14 5.15
N ASP A 151 -5.40 25.11 5.40
CA ASP A 151 -4.23 25.36 4.58
C ASP A 151 -3.07 24.54 5.12
N PHE A 152 -2.65 23.56 4.32
CA PHE A 152 -1.54 22.69 4.69
C PHE A 152 -0.24 23.24 4.15
N THR A 153 0.79 23.20 4.99
CA THR A 153 2.17 23.34 4.51
C THR A 153 2.61 22.04 3.85
N HIS A 154 3.64 22.10 3.01
CA HIS A 154 4.24 20.92 2.37
C HIS A 154 4.67 19.87 3.40
N GLU A 155 5.26 20.29 4.53
CA GLU A 155 5.68 19.39 5.61
C GLU A 155 4.47 18.70 6.25
N THR A 156 3.38 19.43 6.49
CA THR A 156 2.16 18.84 7.07
C THR A 156 1.51 17.83 6.13
N LEU A 157 1.49 18.08 4.81
CA LEU A 157 1.00 17.11 3.82
C LEU A 157 1.87 15.86 3.76
N TYR A 158 3.18 16.05 3.80
CA TYR A 158 4.12 14.95 3.85
C TYR A 158 3.86 14.07 5.09
N VAL A 159 3.77 14.67 6.28
CA VAL A 159 3.50 13.96 7.54
C VAL A 159 2.14 13.26 7.50
N LEU A 160 1.09 13.90 6.98
CA LEU A 160 -0.24 13.29 6.87
C LEU A 160 -0.21 12.04 5.98
N ASN A 161 0.41 12.12 4.80
CA ASN A 161 0.58 10.99 3.89
C ASN A 161 1.38 9.84 4.53
N ARG A 162 2.47 10.16 5.24
CA ARG A 162 3.23 9.13 5.98
C ARG A 162 2.40 8.49 7.07
N SER A 163 1.64 9.29 7.81
CA SER A 163 0.83 8.80 8.94
C SER A 163 -0.27 7.86 8.46
N THR A 164 -0.94 8.16 7.35
CA THR A 164 -1.96 7.27 6.77
C THR A 164 -1.35 5.95 6.31
N LYS A 165 -0.20 5.99 5.62
CA LYS A 165 0.50 4.77 5.19
C LYS A 165 0.94 3.94 6.39
N PHE A 166 1.54 4.58 7.40
CA PHE A 166 2.01 3.93 8.62
C PHE A 166 0.88 3.25 9.39
N VAL A 167 -0.28 3.89 9.53
CA VAL A 167 -1.43 3.28 10.20
C VAL A 167 -1.96 2.07 9.42
N MET A 168 -1.94 2.13 8.09
CA MET A 168 -2.29 0.97 7.26
C MET A 168 -1.24 -0.16 7.38
N TYR A 169 0.04 0.18 7.49
CA TYR A 169 1.11 -0.75 7.80
C TYR A 169 0.87 -1.44 9.16
N LEU A 170 0.49 -0.70 10.21
CA LEU A 170 0.15 -1.28 11.51
C LEU A 170 -1.04 -2.23 11.43
N ALA A 171 -2.06 -1.89 10.63
CA ALA A 171 -3.16 -2.81 10.37
C ALA A 171 -2.65 -4.12 9.76
N TYR A 172 -1.79 -4.04 8.75
CA TYR A 172 -1.15 -5.19 8.11
C TYR A 172 -0.30 -6.02 9.08
N LEU A 173 0.54 -5.35 9.87
CA LEU A 173 1.43 -5.98 10.84
C LEU A 173 0.65 -6.86 11.83
N THR A 174 -0.53 -6.39 12.23
CA THR A 174 -1.38 -7.13 13.18
C THR A 174 -2.11 -8.33 12.60
N LEU A 175 -2.16 -8.47 11.26
CA LEU A 175 -2.76 -9.64 10.59
C LEU A 175 -1.94 -10.91 10.82
N PHE A 176 -0.61 -10.78 10.87
CA PHE A 176 0.32 -11.89 11.09
C PHE A 176 0.07 -12.57 12.43
N PRO A 177 0.23 -13.89 12.55
CA PRO A 177 -0.08 -14.61 13.78
C PRO A 177 0.86 -14.20 14.91
N SER A 178 0.44 -14.43 16.16
CA SER A 178 1.28 -14.13 17.33
C SER A 178 2.60 -14.89 17.25
N LEU A 179 3.70 -14.23 17.61
CA LEU A 179 5.02 -14.87 17.68
C LEU A 179 5.11 -15.94 18.77
N ARG A 180 4.23 -15.88 19.78
CA ARG A 180 4.09 -16.93 20.79
C ARG A 180 3.18 -18.03 20.25
N LYS A 181 3.78 -19.19 19.94
CA LYS A 181 3.07 -20.46 20.00
C LYS A 181 2.73 -20.71 21.48
N THR A 182 1.45 -20.69 21.83
CA THR A 182 0.92 -21.50 22.95
C THR A 182 0.80 -22.93 22.49
#